data_AF-A0A6I9YPI1-F1
#
_entry.id   AF-A0A6I9YPI1-F1
#
_cell.length_a   1.000
_cell.length_b   1.000
_cell.length_c   1.000
_cell.angle_alpha   90.00
_cell.angle_beta   90.00
_cell.angle_gamma   90.00
#
_symmetry.space_group_name_H-M   'P 1'
#
loop_
_entity.id
_entity.type
_entity.pdbx_description
1 polymer ?
#
loop_
_entity_poly.entity_id
_entity_poly.type
_entity_poly.pdbx_seq_one_letter_code
_entity_poly.pdbx_strand_id
1 'polypeptide(L)'
;MDRLQHEEVQGKVNAEMHFKELQKAKKTLESFSKENKELQAQVTQLMAELDERMLPRAQGDGVEAAKFVDSRTSQLSIPEDFESKEEMVAFLTSAVSQAEGEREELGRQLTEKKRQCRELLQQIASLKKEQQLQLTSTGGSDADSVPGEVHEALKSAMEKLQLRFTDLMREKVALKERVEELEHHCIQLSGETDTIGEYIALYQSQRAILKQRHREKEDYINRLAQDKEDMKMKLLELHELVMRLVGERNDWYTKYVMATQTGEPQPGHEREAGVQADGPFEPNTSKVADLREVSLVDGPEPDAVVSQSHPLHSDPQGPLPAPRDPTAQQILRLLREIQNPQNRVGPLSETPCIPFFYRVDENDEVKLLVV
;
A
#
# COMPACT_ATOMS: atom_id res chain seq x y z
N MET A 1 8.88 -6.54 -53.17
CA MET A 1 8.07 -5.33 -52.92
C MET A 1 6.68 -5.70 -52.43
N ASP A 2 6.01 -6.67 -53.05
CA ASP A 2 4.62 -7.07 -52.72
C ASP A 2 4.40 -7.58 -51.29
N ARG A 3 5.37 -8.30 -50.71
CA ARG A 3 5.26 -8.83 -49.33
C ARG A 3 5.26 -7.74 -48.27
N LEU A 4 6.09 -6.70 -48.45
CA LEU A 4 6.13 -5.53 -47.55
C LEU A 4 4.84 -4.73 -47.61
N GLN A 5 4.24 -4.59 -48.81
CA GLN A 5 2.95 -3.93 -48.97
C GLN A 5 1.82 -4.72 -48.30
N HIS A 6 1.86 -6.05 -48.35
CA HIS A 6 0.88 -6.88 -47.66
C HIS A 6 0.97 -6.77 -46.13
N GLU A 7 2.19 -6.83 -45.58
CA GLU A 7 2.44 -6.64 -44.15
C GLU A 7 2.01 -5.24 -43.67
N GLU A 8 2.25 -4.19 -44.48
CA GLU A 8 1.81 -2.82 -44.17
C GLU A 8 0.27 -2.68 -44.19
N VAL A 9 -0.41 -3.26 -45.19
CA VAL A 9 -1.87 -3.25 -45.27
C VAL A 9 -2.50 -4.04 -44.12
N GLN A 10 -1.93 -5.20 -43.77
CA GLN A 10 -2.39 -6.00 -42.65
C GLN A 10 -2.21 -5.28 -41.31
N GLY A 11 -1.07 -4.59 -41.12
CA GLY A 11 -0.83 -3.73 -39.96
C GLY A 11 -1.85 -2.59 -39.84
N LYS A 12 -2.20 -1.95 -40.96
CA LYS A 12 -3.23 -0.89 -41.00
C LYS A 12 -4.62 -1.41 -40.64
N VAL A 13 -5.01 -2.58 -41.16
CA VAL A 13 -6.31 -3.21 -40.83
C VAL A 13 -6.41 -3.58 -39.35
N ASN A 14 -5.33 -4.13 -38.77
CA ASN A 14 -5.30 -4.45 -37.34
C ASN A 14 -5.37 -3.19 -36.47
N ALA A 15 -4.65 -2.14 -36.83
CA ALA A 15 -4.72 -0.85 -36.13
C ALA A 15 -6.12 -0.23 -36.20
N GLU A 16 -6.79 -0.29 -37.35
CA GLU A 16 -8.16 0.19 -37.51
C GLU A 16 -9.18 -0.63 -36.70
N MET A 17 -8.98 -1.95 -36.62
CA MET A 17 -9.80 -2.84 -35.80
C MET A 17 -9.68 -2.47 -34.30
N HIS A 18 -8.45 -2.35 -33.79
CA HIS A 18 -8.22 -1.96 -32.40
C HIS A 18 -8.73 -0.54 -32.10
N PHE A 19 -8.63 0.39 -33.05
CA PHE A 19 -9.21 1.72 -32.89
C PHE A 19 -10.73 1.67 -32.75
N LYS A 20 -11.42 0.82 -33.52
CA LYS A 20 -12.88 0.62 -33.39
C LYS A 20 -13.26 -0.03 -32.07
N GLU A 21 -12.48 -1.00 -31.59
CA GLU A 21 -12.67 -1.63 -30.27
C GLU A 21 -12.50 -0.61 -29.14
N LEU A 22 -11.44 0.19 -29.19
CA LEU A 22 -11.19 1.27 -28.25
C LEU A 22 -12.33 2.29 -28.24
N GLN A 23 -12.86 2.65 -29.41
CA GLN A 23 -13.98 3.58 -29.52
C GLN A 23 -15.28 3.01 -28.91
N LYS A 24 -15.53 1.70 -29.08
CA LYS A 24 -16.65 1.01 -28.44
C LYS A 24 -16.49 1.01 -26.92
N ALA A 25 -15.29 0.63 -26.41
CA ALA A 25 -14.99 0.63 -24.99
C ALA A 25 -15.11 2.03 -24.36
N LYS A 26 -14.70 3.07 -25.08
CA LYS A 26 -14.87 4.46 -24.64
C LYS A 26 -16.36 4.83 -24.50
N LYS A 27 -17.20 4.47 -25.47
CA LYS A 27 -18.64 4.73 -25.41
C LYS A 27 -19.32 4.00 -24.26
N THR A 28 -18.93 2.74 -23.99
CA THR A 28 -19.48 1.99 -22.85
C THR A 28 -19.05 2.59 -21.52
N LEU A 29 -17.79 3.04 -21.40
CA LEU A 29 -17.31 3.72 -20.20
C LEU A 29 -18.01 5.06 -19.96
N GLU A 30 -18.26 5.84 -21.02
CA GLU A 30 -19.05 7.07 -20.93
C GLU A 30 -20.49 6.80 -20.49
N SER A 31 -21.11 5.71 -20.95
CA SER A 31 -22.43 5.27 -20.50
C SER A 31 -22.43 4.92 -19.01
N PHE A 32 -21.49 4.08 -18.56
CA PHE A 32 -21.36 3.73 -17.14
C PHE A 32 -21.13 4.99 -16.30
N SER A 33 -20.25 5.89 -16.73
CA SER A 33 -19.95 7.12 -15.99
C SER A 33 -21.18 8.00 -15.79
N LYS A 34 -22.11 8.04 -16.76
CA LYS A 34 -23.38 8.77 -16.61
C LYS A 34 -24.29 8.09 -15.59
N GLU A 35 -24.45 6.77 -15.69
CA GLU A 35 -25.25 5.99 -14.75
C GLU A 35 -24.72 6.12 -13.32
N ASN A 36 -23.40 6.07 -13.14
CA ASN A 36 -22.77 6.22 -11.82
C ASN A 36 -23.00 7.63 -11.24
N LYS A 37 -22.98 8.68 -12.07
CA LYS A 37 -23.34 10.04 -11.64
C LYS A 37 -24.81 10.14 -11.25
N GLU A 38 -25.70 9.46 -11.96
CA GLU A 38 -27.13 9.43 -11.66
C GLU A 38 -27.41 8.67 -10.34
N LEU A 39 -26.78 7.51 -10.14
CA LEU A 39 -26.84 6.78 -8.88
C LEU A 39 -26.28 7.60 -7.72
N GLN A 40 -25.16 8.28 -7.92
CA GLN A 40 -24.59 9.15 -6.90
C GLN A 40 -25.54 10.29 -6.54
N ALA A 41 -26.23 10.88 -7.53
CA ALA A 41 -27.26 11.89 -7.29
C ALA A 41 -28.45 11.33 -6.49
N GLN A 42 -28.94 10.14 -6.84
CA GLN A 42 -30.01 9.46 -6.11
C GLN A 42 -29.63 9.17 -4.66
N VAL A 43 -28.40 8.71 -4.40
CA VAL A 43 -27.91 8.48 -3.03
C VAL A 43 -27.85 9.80 -2.25
N THR A 44 -27.32 10.88 -2.81
CA THR A 44 -27.33 12.18 -2.14
C THR A 44 -28.74 12.71 -1.87
N GLN A 45 -29.70 12.44 -2.77
CA GLN A 45 -31.09 12.81 -2.56
C GLN A 45 -31.71 12.01 -1.40
N LEU A 46 -31.50 10.70 -1.35
CA LEU A 46 -31.98 9.85 -0.25
C LEU A 46 -31.35 10.24 1.09
N MET A 47 -30.06 10.62 1.10
CA MET A 47 -29.40 11.14 2.29
C MET A 47 -30.02 12.45 2.76
N ALA A 48 -30.32 13.38 1.84
CA ALA A 48 -30.99 14.64 2.19
C ALA A 48 -32.44 14.42 2.67
N GLU A 49 -33.18 13.49 2.08
CA GLU A 49 -34.52 13.10 2.55
C GLU A 49 -34.50 12.45 3.94
N LEU A 50 -33.45 11.69 4.25
CA LEU A 50 -33.24 11.11 5.57
C LEU A 50 -32.89 12.18 6.61
N ASP A 51 -32.02 13.13 6.26
CA ASP A 51 -31.66 14.27 7.13
C ASP A 51 -32.84 15.21 7.40
N GLU A 52 -33.70 15.46 6.40
CA GLU A 52 -34.96 16.21 6.57
C GLU A 52 -35.94 15.49 7.51
N ARG A 53 -36.02 14.15 7.45
CA ARG A 53 -36.78 13.35 8.42
C ARG A 53 -36.15 13.34 9.83
N MET A 54 -34.88 13.72 9.94
CA MET A 54 -34.08 13.73 11.17
C MET A 54 -33.88 15.13 11.78
N LEU A 55 -34.77 16.10 11.50
CA LEU A 55 -34.82 17.36 12.25
C LEU A 55 -34.81 17.11 13.78
N PRO A 56 -34.09 17.94 14.55
CA PRO A 56 -33.38 17.49 15.73
C PRO A 56 -34.35 17.04 16.81
N ARG A 57 -34.11 15.81 17.29
CA ARG A 57 -34.55 15.27 18.57
C ARG A 57 -33.90 16.06 19.71
N ALA A 58 -34.12 17.37 19.74
CA ALA A 58 -33.90 18.18 20.90
C ALA A 58 -35.17 18.08 21.74
N GLN A 59 -35.02 17.52 22.94
CA GLN A 59 -35.88 17.65 24.12
C GLN A 59 -36.78 16.44 24.48
N GLY A 60 -36.39 15.79 25.59
CA GLY A 60 -37.19 14.86 26.38
C GLY A 60 -37.17 13.43 25.84
N ASP A 61 -36.99 12.38 26.63
CA ASP A 61 -37.28 12.15 28.03
C ASP A 61 -36.37 11.00 28.49
N GLY A 62 -35.72 11.18 29.64
CA GLY A 62 -34.80 10.21 30.23
C GLY A 62 -35.58 9.07 30.87
N VAL A 63 -36.09 8.16 30.04
CA VAL A 63 -36.66 6.89 30.50
C VAL A 63 -35.67 5.78 30.16
N GLU A 64 -34.92 5.43 31.20
CA GLU A 64 -34.35 4.11 31.48
C GLU A 64 -34.53 3.08 30.36
N ALA A 65 -33.40 2.68 29.77
CA ALA A 65 -33.25 1.43 29.04
C ALA A 65 -33.43 0.24 30.00
N ALA A 66 -34.64 0.08 30.53
CA ALA A 66 -35.13 -1.23 30.90
C ALA A 66 -35.07 -2.05 29.63
N LYS A 67 -34.35 -3.17 29.70
CA LYS A 67 -34.27 -4.22 28.67
C LYS A 67 -35.65 -4.41 28.05
N PHE A 68 -35.92 -3.69 26.96
CA PHE A 68 -37.05 -3.98 26.09
C PHE A 68 -36.56 -5.21 25.37
N VAL A 69 -36.90 -6.37 25.94
CA VAL A 69 -36.88 -7.61 25.19
C VAL A 69 -37.64 -7.28 23.92
N ASP A 70 -36.91 -7.33 22.81
CA ASP A 70 -37.36 -7.03 21.47
C ASP A 70 -38.34 -8.13 21.05
N SER A 71 -39.50 -8.19 21.71
CA SER A 71 -40.53 -9.21 21.47
C SER A 71 -41.46 -8.81 20.32
N ARG A 72 -41.09 -7.82 19.52
CA ARG A 72 -41.81 -7.43 18.30
C ARG A 72 -40.88 -6.93 17.20
N THR A 73 -39.67 -7.47 17.08
CA THR A 73 -39.12 -7.60 15.73
C THR A 73 -40.06 -8.54 15.00
N SER A 74 -40.98 -7.98 14.21
CA SER A 74 -41.67 -8.70 13.16
C SER A 74 -40.56 -9.32 12.31
N GLN A 75 -40.22 -10.58 12.62
CA GLN A 75 -39.19 -11.33 11.93
C GLN A 75 -39.68 -11.49 10.50
N LEU A 76 -39.28 -10.54 9.65
CA LEU A 76 -39.50 -10.61 8.23
C LEU A 76 -38.61 -11.74 7.73
N SER A 77 -39.12 -12.95 7.75
CA SER A 77 -38.47 -14.12 7.17
C SER A 77 -38.47 -13.95 5.67
N ILE A 78 -37.35 -13.49 5.13
CA ILE A 78 -37.13 -13.38 3.68
C ILE A 78 -37.04 -14.82 3.14
N PRO A 79 -37.90 -15.22 2.19
CA PRO A 79 -37.77 -16.51 1.51
C PRO A 79 -36.39 -16.63 0.84
N GLU A 80 -35.75 -17.80 0.94
CA GLU A 80 -34.41 -18.04 0.38
C GLU A 80 -34.38 -17.96 -1.15
N ASP A 81 -35.52 -18.23 -1.81
CA ASP A 81 -35.69 -18.17 -3.26
C ASP A 81 -37.04 -17.54 -3.65
N PHE A 82 -37.08 -16.84 -4.79
CA PHE A 82 -38.30 -16.34 -5.44
C PHE A 82 -38.41 -16.97 -6.84
N GLU A 83 -39.58 -17.51 -7.19
CA GLU A 83 -39.76 -18.18 -8.49
C GLU A 83 -39.94 -17.16 -9.64
N SER A 84 -40.33 -15.92 -9.31
CA SER A 84 -40.49 -14.83 -10.27
C SER A 84 -40.18 -13.44 -9.69
N LYS A 85 -39.87 -12.47 -10.58
CA LYS A 85 -39.69 -11.05 -10.20
C LYS A 85 -40.98 -10.46 -9.63
N GLU A 86 -42.13 -10.83 -10.18
CA GLU A 86 -43.45 -10.45 -9.68
C GLU A 86 -43.70 -10.92 -8.23
N GLU A 87 -43.30 -12.14 -7.86
CA GLU A 87 -43.41 -12.62 -6.47
C GLU A 87 -42.53 -11.84 -5.49
N MET A 88 -41.29 -11.54 -5.88
CA MET A 88 -40.40 -10.70 -5.09
C MET A 88 -40.99 -9.31 -4.88
N VAL A 89 -41.53 -8.69 -5.93
CA VAL A 89 -42.19 -7.37 -5.85
C VAL A 89 -43.45 -7.43 -4.99
N ALA A 90 -44.26 -8.49 -5.11
CA ALA A 90 -45.46 -8.68 -4.29
C ALA A 90 -45.11 -8.85 -2.80
N PHE A 91 -44.08 -9.64 -2.49
CA PHE A 91 -43.56 -9.79 -1.13
C PHE A 91 -43.06 -8.45 -0.56
N LEU A 92 -42.21 -7.73 -1.30
CA LEU A 92 -41.70 -6.42 -0.88
C LEU A 92 -42.84 -5.41 -0.68
N THR A 93 -43.83 -5.38 -1.59
CA THR A 93 -45.00 -4.48 -1.48
C THR A 93 -45.85 -4.81 -0.26
N SER A 94 -46.05 -6.10 0.04
CA SER A 94 -46.75 -6.57 1.24
C SER A 94 -45.98 -6.21 2.53
N ALA A 95 -44.67 -6.46 2.55
CA ALA A 95 -43.79 -6.14 3.69
C ALA A 95 -43.76 -4.63 3.98
N VAL A 96 -43.69 -3.81 2.93
CA VAL A 96 -43.79 -2.35 3.06
C VAL A 96 -45.16 -1.94 3.59
N SER A 97 -46.25 -2.48 3.04
CA SER A 97 -47.60 -2.19 3.50
C SER A 97 -47.81 -2.57 4.98
N GLN A 98 -47.26 -3.70 5.41
CA GLN A 98 -47.29 -4.14 6.81
C GLN A 98 -46.48 -3.18 7.70
N ALA A 99 -45.25 -2.83 7.31
CA ALA A 99 -44.41 -1.90 8.06
C ALA A 99 -45.04 -0.50 8.16
N GLU A 100 -45.72 -0.05 7.10
CA GLU A 100 -46.47 1.21 7.11
C GLU A 100 -47.66 1.16 8.06
N GLY A 101 -48.42 0.06 8.06
CA GLY A 101 -49.53 -0.15 9.01
C GLY A 101 -49.06 -0.19 10.46
N GLU A 102 -47.95 -0.87 10.75
CA GLU A 102 -47.33 -0.90 12.08
C GLU A 102 -46.86 0.50 12.50
N ARG A 103 -46.24 1.27 11.59
CA ARG A 103 -45.82 2.66 11.83
C ARG A 103 -47.00 3.57 12.14
N GLU A 104 -48.10 3.46 11.39
CA GLU A 104 -49.32 4.23 11.65
C GLU A 104 -49.93 3.90 13.02
N GLU A 105 -49.97 2.61 13.37
CA GLU A 105 -50.50 2.16 14.65
C GLU A 105 -49.65 2.65 15.83
N LEU A 106 -48.33 2.59 15.72
CA LEU A 106 -47.42 3.20 16.69
C LEU A 106 -47.60 4.73 16.77
N GLY A 107 -47.84 5.38 15.63
CA GLY A 107 -48.18 6.80 15.57
C GLY A 107 -49.46 7.13 16.34
N ARG A 108 -50.53 6.33 16.15
CA ARG A 108 -51.77 6.43 16.91
C ARG A 108 -51.54 6.26 18.41
N GLN A 109 -50.78 5.23 18.82
CA GLN A 109 -50.46 5.01 20.23
C GLN A 109 -49.65 6.16 20.85
N LEU A 110 -48.69 6.74 20.12
CA LEU A 110 -47.92 7.88 20.57
C LEU A 110 -48.80 9.12 20.77
N THR A 111 -49.70 9.42 19.81
CA THR A 111 -50.62 10.55 19.94
C THR A 111 -51.57 10.39 21.13
N GLU A 112 -52.06 9.18 21.36
CA GLU A 112 -52.90 8.84 22.51
C GLU A 112 -52.14 8.96 23.84
N LYS A 113 -50.89 8.47 23.92
CA LYS A 113 -50.04 8.66 25.10
C LYS A 113 -49.71 10.13 25.37
N LYS A 114 -49.48 10.93 24.32
CA LYS A 114 -49.31 12.39 24.43
C LYS A 114 -50.58 13.08 24.93
N ARG A 115 -51.76 12.62 24.52
CA ARG A 115 -53.05 13.09 25.05
C ARG A 115 -53.16 12.79 26.54
N GLN A 116 -52.93 11.53 26.94
CA GLN A 116 -52.94 11.09 28.34
C GLN A 116 -51.98 11.90 29.22
N CYS A 117 -50.74 12.14 28.76
CA CYS A 117 -49.77 12.97 29.49
C CYS A 117 -50.25 14.41 29.67
N ARG A 118 -50.87 15.02 28.64
CA ARG A 118 -51.42 16.38 28.74
C ARG A 118 -52.56 16.47 29.76
N GLU A 119 -53.42 15.45 29.81
CA GLU A 119 -54.52 15.39 30.78
C GLU A 119 -54.01 15.24 32.21
N LEU A 120 -53.04 14.36 32.45
CA LEU A 120 -52.42 14.22 33.76
C LEU A 120 -51.73 15.51 34.21
N LEU A 121 -51.03 16.22 33.32
CA LEU A 121 -50.42 17.51 33.63
C LEU A 121 -51.48 18.57 34.01
N GLN A 122 -52.62 18.59 33.33
CA GLN A 122 -53.74 19.48 33.68
C GLN A 122 -54.33 19.12 35.05
N GLN A 123 -54.50 17.82 35.36
CA GLN A 123 -54.97 17.35 36.66
C GLN A 123 -54.01 17.71 37.81
N ILE A 124 -52.70 17.56 37.59
CA ILE A 124 -51.67 17.97 38.56
C ILE A 124 -51.73 19.49 38.79
N ALA A 125 -51.91 20.28 37.73
CA ALA A 125 -52.02 21.73 37.85
C ALA A 125 -53.29 22.16 38.62
N SER A 126 -54.43 21.48 38.41
CA SER A 126 -55.66 21.76 39.17
C SER A 126 -55.54 21.36 40.63
N LEU A 127 -54.98 20.18 40.93
CA LEU A 127 -54.75 19.72 42.30
C LEU A 127 -53.81 20.67 43.06
N LYS A 128 -52.73 21.12 42.41
CA LYS A 128 -51.81 22.10 43.00
C LYS A 128 -52.50 23.43 43.32
N LYS A 129 -53.40 23.89 42.44
CA LYS A 129 -54.19 25.11 42.66
C LYS A 129 -55.18 24.96 43.82
N GLU A 130 -55.83 23.80 43.94
CA GLU A 130 -56.75 23.49 45.03
C GLU A 130 -56.01 23.40 46.37
N GLN A 131 -54.87 22.72 46.42
CA GLN A 131 -54.04 22.61 47.61
C GLN A 131 -53.52 23.98 48.09
N GLN A 132 -53.18 24.87 47.15
CA GLN A 132 -52.76 26.24 47.46
C GLN A 132 -53.92 27.11 47.98
N LEU A 133 -55.16 26.88 47.54
CA LEU A 133 -56.36 27.54 48.07
C LEU A 133 -56.72 27.02 49.47
N GLN A 134 -56.59 25.71 49.72
CA GLN A 134 -56.83 25.11 51.03
C GLN A 134 -55.84 25.64 52.07
N LEU A 135 -54.55 25.77 51.75
CA LEU A 135 -53.53 26.37 52.63
C LEU A 135 -53.83 27.83 53.04
N THR A 136 -54.61 28.58 52.24
CA THR A 136 -55.04 29.95 52.58
C THR A 136 -56.35 30.02 53.39
N SER A 137 -57.06 28.90 53.54
CA SER A 137 -58.39 28.83 54.16
C SER A 137 -58.40 28.13 55.53
N THR A 138 -57.52 27.13 55.76
CA THR A 138 -57.44 26.39 57.03
C THR A 138 -56.43 27.01 58.00
N GLY A 139 -56.88 28.01 58.77
CA GLY A 139 -56.15 28.58 59.91
C GLY A 139 -56.28 27.79 61.21
N GLY A 140 -56.33 26.45 61.19
CA GLY A 140 -56.62 25.68 62.41
C GLY A 140 -56.08 24.26 62.42
N SER A 141 -55.09 24.06 63.30
CA SER A 141 -54.85 22.87 64.14
C SER A 141 -54.78 21.51 63.45
N ASP A 142 -53.57 20.98 63.27
CA ASP A 142 -53.31 19.53 63.35
C ASP A 142 -51.96 19.26 64.02
N ALA A 143 -52.01 18.68 65.22
CA ALA A 143 -50.88 18.43 66.11
C ALA A 143 -50.14 17.10 65.83
N ASP A 144 -50.39 16.48 64.66
CA ASP A 144 -49.81 15.18 64.25
C ASP A 144 -48.98 15.28 62.95
N SER A 145 -48.71 16.49 62.47
CA SER A 145 -47.88 16.72 61.27
C SER A 145 -46.40 16.87 61.61
N VAL A 146 -45.56 16.15 60.85
CA VAL A 146 -44.10 16.35 60.80
C VAL A 146 -43.80 17.84 60.58
N PRO A 147 -42.84 18.45 61.31
CA PRO A 147 -42.47 19.84 61.09
C PRO A 147 -42.16 20.10 59.61
N GLY A 148 -42.84 21.07 59.00
CA GLY A 148 -42.72 21.36 57.56
C GLY A 148 -41.28 21.60 57.10
N GLU A 149 -40.44 22.12 57.98
CA GLU A 149 -39.00 22.32 57.76
C GLU A 149 -38.24 21.01 57.50
N VAL A 150 -38.58 19.93 58.21
CA VAL A 150 -37.96 18.60 58.02
C VAL A 150 -38.42 17.98 56.71
N HIS A 151 -39.70 18.13 56.38
CA HIS A 151 -40.25 17.66 55.10
C HIS A 151 -39.63 18.41 53.91
N GLU A 152 -39.45 19.72 54.02
CA GLU A 152 -38.85 20.56 52.98
C GLU A 152 -37.35 20.30 52.83
N ALA A 153 -36.62 20.10 53.94
CA ALA A 153 -35.23 19.69 53.91
C ALA A 153 -35.05 18.32 53.22
N LEU A 154 -35.91 17.34 53.55
CA LEU A 154 -35.89 16.02 52.91
C LEU A 154 -36.22 16.11 51.42
N LYS A 155 -37.21 16.91 51.05
CA LYS A 155 -37.57 17.16 49.64
C LYS A 155 -36.42 17.79 48.86
N SER A 156 -35.77 18.81 49.43
CA SER A 156 -34.59 19.45 48.83
C SER A 156 -33.42 18.47 48.68
N ALA A 157 -33.18 17.62 49.68
CA ALA A 157 -32.16 16.57 49.60
C ALA A 157 -32.47 15.54 48.50
N MET A 158 -33.74 15.15 48.37
CA MET A 158 -34.20 14.21 47.34
C MET A 158 -34.09 14.80 45.94
N GLU A 159 -34.45 16.07 45.74
CA GLU A 159 -34.27 16.79 44.47
C GLU A 159 -32.79 16.89 44.08
N LYS A 160 -31.90 17.22 45.03
CA LYS A 160 -30.44 17.25 44.78
C LYS A 160 -29.90 15.87 44.40
N LEU A 161 -30.38 14.81 45.04
CA LEU A 161 -30.00 13.44 44.71
C LEU A 161 -30.49 13.04 43.31
N GLN A 162 -31.73 13.40 42.97
CA GLN A 162 -32.30 13.17 41.64
C GLN A 162 -31.48 13.88 40.56
N LEU A 163 -31.16 15.17 40.76
CA LEU A 163 -30.33 15.93 39.83
C LEU A 163 -28.95 15.29 39.63
N ARG A 164 -28.28 14.93 40.73
CA ARG A 164 -26.98 14.24 40.69
C ARG A 164 -27.05 12.90 39.97
N PHE A 165 -28.13 12.13 40.18
CA PHE A 165 -28.35 10.87 39.49
C PHE A 165 -28.55 11.10 37.99
N THR A 166 -29.36 12.07 37.59
CA THR A 166 -29.57 12.40 36.16
C THR A 166 -28.29 12.91 35.49
N ASP A 167 -27.50 13.73 36.18
CA ASP A 167 -26.20 14.19 35.69
C ASP A 167 -25.24 13.01 35.49
N LEU A 168 -25.12 12.13 36.49
CA LEU A 168 -24.26 10.94 36.42
C LEU A 168 -24.70 9.98 35.32
N MET A 169 -26.01 9.81 35.11
CA MET A 169 -26.54 8.99 34.03
C MET A 169 -26.20 9.58 32.66
N ARG A 170 -26.30 10.91 32.49
CA ARG A 170 -25.87 11.61 31.27
C ARG A 170 -24.37 11.44 31.02
N GLU A 171 -23.55 11.65 32.05
CA GLU A 171 -22.10 11.44 31.96
C GLU A 171 -21.75 10.01 31.57
N LYS A 172 -22.43 9.02 32.16
CA LYS A 172 -22.25 7.60 31.85
C LYS A 172 -22.59 7.29 30.38
N VAL A 173 -23.63 7.88 29.83
CA VAL A 173 -23.98 7.73 28.41
C VAL A 173 -22.90 8.33 27.52
N ALA A 174 -22.49 9.58 27.78
CA ALA A 174 -21.42 10.23 27.02
C ALA A 174 -20.09 9.47 27.11
N LEU A 175 -19.82 8.84 28.26
CA LEU A 175 -18.62 8.02 28.43
C LEU A 175 -18.71 6.69 27.66
N LYS A 176 -19.90 6.08 27.59
CA LYS A 176 -20.13 4.90 26.75
C LYS A 176 -19.96 5.21 25.27
N GLU A 177 -20.53 6.32 24.79
CA GLU A 177 -20.35 6.77 23.41
C GLU A 177 -18.87 6.93 23.06
N ARG A 178 -18.07 7.56 23.94
CA ARG A 178 -16.61 7.67 23.75
C ARG A 178 -15.89 6.32 23.74
N VAL A 179 -16.35 5.35 24.55
CA VAL A 179 -15.77 4.00 24.54
C VAL A 179 -16.07 3.31 23.21
N GLU A 180 -17.31 3.40 22.72
CA GLU A 180 -17.72 2.84 21.42
C GLU A 180 -16.94 3.50 20.26
N GLU A 181 -16.72 4.82 20.30
CA GLU A 181 -15.88 5.54 19.34
C GLU A 181 -14.43 5.02 19.35
N LEU A 182 -13.85 4.83 20.54
CA LEU A 182 -12.49 4.30 20.69
C LEU A 182 -12.39 2.85 20.24
N GLU A 183 -13.39 2.01 20.51
CA GLU A 183 -13.44 0.63 20.02
C GLU A 183 -13.47 0.60 18.49
N HIS A 184 -14.27 1.48 17.86
CA HIS A 184 -14.28 1.62 16.41
C HIS A 184 -12.92 2.05 15.86
N HIS A 185 -12.24 3.01 16.49
CA HIS A 185 -10.88 3.39 16.11
C HIS A 185 -9.87 2.24 16.27
N CYS A 186 -9.97 1.45 17.34
CA CYS A 186 -9.12 0.27 17.53
C CYS A 186 -9.32 -0.77 16.42
N ILE A 187 -10.57 -1.01 15.99
CA ILE A 187 -10.88 -1.92 14.88
C ILE A 187 -10.25 -1.40 13.58
N GLN A 188 -10.36 -0.09 13.29
CA GLN A 188 -9.75 0.51 12.12
C GLN A 188 -8.22 0.38 12.11
N LEU A 189 -7.58 0.75 13.23
CA LEU A 189 -6.13 0.64 13.39
C LEU A 189 -5.65 -0.81 13.27
N SER A 190 -6.44 -1.77 13.74
CA SER A 190 -6.17 -3.19 13.54
C SER A 190 -6.17 -3.54 12.05
N GLY A 191 -7.20 -3.14 11.30
CA GLY A 191 -7.27 -3.41 9.85
C GLY A 191 -6.17 -2.71 9.05
N GLU A 192 -5.79 -1.49 9.43
CA GLU A 192 -4.63 -0.79 8.84
C GLU A 192 -3.32 -1.54 9.15
N THR A 193 -3.17 -2.05 10.38
CA THR A 193 -2.00 -2.85 10.78
C THR A 193 -1.92 -4.17 9.99
N ASP A 194 -3.06 -4.83 9.76
CA ASP A 194 -3.12 -6.04 8.93
C ASP A 194 -2.68 -5.76 7.50
N THR A 195 -3.18 -4.66 6.92
CA THR A 195 -2.81 -4.21 5.56
C THR A 195 -1.30 -3.91 5.47
N ILE A 196 -0.73 -3.24 6.48
CA ILE A 196 0.72 -3.02 6.58
C ILE A 196 1.47 -4.37 6.63
N GLY A 197 0.95 -5.34 7.38
CA GLY A 197 1.47 -6.70 7.45
C GLY A 197 1.51 -7.39 6.07
N GLU A 198 0.44 -7.25 5.27
CA GLU A 198 0.39 -7.77 3.90
C GLU A 198 1.47 -7.14 3.01
N TYR A 199 1.67 -5.82 3.09
CA TYR A 199 2.74 -5.14 2.35
C TYR A 199 4.13 -5.64 2.75
N ILE A 200 4.38 -5.87 4.04
CA ILE A 200 5.65 -6.43 4.51
C ILE A 200 5.86 -7.83 3.92
N ALA A 201 4.85 -8.69 3.94
CA ALA A 201 4.93 -10.04 3.37
C ALA A 201 5.21 -10.01 1.85
N LEU A 202 4.52 -9.14 1.12
CA LEU A 202 4.76 -8.92 -0.32
C LEU A 202 6.18 -8.45 -0.59
N TYR A 203 6.67 -7.47 0.17
CA TYR A 203 8.03 -6.97 0.04
C TYR A 203 9.07 -8.05 0.32
N GLN A 204 8.88 -8.86 1.37
CA GLN A 204 9.77 -9.97 1.69
C GLN A 204 9.81 -11.02 0.57
N SER A 205 8.65 -11.35 0.00
CA SER A 205 8.54 -12.27 -1.14
C SER A 205 9.28 -11.73 -2.38
N GLN A 206 9.05 -10.47 -2.74
CA GLN A 206 9.74 -9.83 -3.86
C GLN A 206 11.26 -9.82 -3.66
N ARG A 207 11.72 -9.51 -2.45
CA ARG A 207 13.14 -9.52 -2.10
C ARG A 207 13.74 -10.93 -2.21
N ALA A 208 13.01 -11.96 -1.80
CA ALA A 208 13.45 -13.35 -1.92
C ALA A 208 13.62 -13.77 -3.38
N ILE A 209 12.67 -13.41 -4.25
CA ILE A 209 12.73 -13.66 -5.70
C ILE A 209 13.95 -12.96 -6.32
N LEU A 210 14.18 -11.70 -5.98
CA LEU A 210 15.33 -10.95 -6.50
C LEU A 210 16.67 -11.59 -6.08
N LYS A 211 16.79 -11.98 -4.80
CA LYS A 211 17.97 -12.70 -4.30
C LYS A 211 18.16 -14.05 -4.96
N GLN A 212 17.08 -14.78 -5.26
CA GLN A 212 17.16 -16.05 -5.97
C GLN A 212 17.66 -15.86 -7.40
N ARG A 213 17.10 -14.90 -8.14
CA ARG A 213 17.55 -14.58 -9.51
C ARG A 213 19.02 -14.14 -9.55
N HIS A 214 19.47 -13.36 -8.57
CA HIS A 214 20.88 -12.97 -8.47
C HIS A 214 21.80 -14.18 -8.27
N ARG A 215 21.44 -15.09 -7.36
CA ARG A 215 22.19 -16.33 -7.14
C ARG A 215 22.26 -17.18 -8.40
N GLU A 216 21.16 -17.35 -9.12
CA GLU A 216 21.15 -18.11 -10.38
C GLU A 216 22.07 -17.51 -11.45
N LYS A 217 22.14 -16.17 -11.53
CA LYS A 217 23.07 -15.48 -12.43
C LYS A 217 24.52 -15.68 -12.01
N GLU A 218 24.82 -15.58 -10.72
CA GLU A 218 26.15 -15.85 -10.17
C GLU A 218 26.58 -17.29 -10.45
N ASP A 219 25.70 -18.26 -10.23
CA ASP A 219 25.95 -19.68 -10.53
C ASP A 219 26.18 -19.93 -12.03
N TYR A 220 25.50 -19.18 -12.90
CA TYR A 220 25.74 -19.25 -14.34
C TYR A 220 27.11 -18.65 -14.71
N ILE A 221 27.47 -17.48 -14.16
CA ILE A 221 28.77 -16.86 -14.39
C ILE A 221 29.90 -17.76 -13.90
N ASN A 222 29.76 -18.36 -12.72
CA ASN A 222 30.74 -19.27 -12.14
C ASN A 222 30.96 -20.50 -13.04
N ARG A 223 29.88 -21.10 -13.56
CA ARG A 223 29.99 -22.22 -14.53
C ARG A 223 30.69 -21.80 -15.81
N LEU A 224 30.33 -20.65 -16.37
CA LEU A 224 30.95 -20.15 -17.60
C LEU A 224 32.45 -19.82 -17.40
N ALA A 225 32.81 -19.29 -16.23
CA ALA A 225 34.21 -19.04 -15.87
C ALA A 225 35.01 -20.35 -15.80
N GLN A 226 34.43 -21.41 -15.20
CA GLN A 226 35.04 -22.73 -15.16
C GLN A 226 35.23 -23.33 -16.56
N ASP A 227 34.19 -23.32 -17.39
CA ASP A 227 34.25 -23.82 -18.77
C ASP A 227 35.33 -23.11 -19.60
N LYS A 228 35.50 -21.80 -19.38
CA LYS A 228 36.56 -21.00 -20.03
C LYS A 228 37.96 -21.43 -19.59
N GLU A 229 38.17 -21.67 -18.30
CA GLU A 229 39.48 -22.14 -17.81
C GLU A 229 39.77 -23.56 -18.28
N ASP A 230 38.78 -24.45 -18.27
CA ASP A 230 38.91 -25.82 -18.79
C ASP A 230 39.26 -25.83 -20.29
N MET A 231 38.64 -24.95 -21.08
CA MET A 231 38.96 -24.79 -22.51
C MET A 231 40.39 -24.27 -22.71
N LYS A 232 40.82 -23.31 -21.88
CA LYS A 232 42.18 -22.77 -21.91
C LYS A 232 43.22 -23.85 -21.56
N MET A 233 42.95 -24.71 -20.59
CA MET A 233 43.81 -25.86 -20.29
C MET A 233 43.93 -26.81 -21.49
N LYS A 234 42.81 -27.20 -22.11
CA LYS A 234 42.81 -28.07 -23.30
C LYS A 234 43.57 -27.45 -24.49
N LEU A 235 43.45 -26.13 -24.68
CA LEU A 235 44.21 -25.40 -25.70
C LEU A 235 45.71 -25.43 -25.44
N LEU A 236 46.13 -25.31 -24.17
CA LEU A 236 47.53 -25.43 -23.78
C LEU A 236 48.06 -26.85 -24.02
N GLU A 237 47.29 -27.88 -23.64
CA GLU A 237 47.64 -29.28 -23.92
C GLU A 237 47.78 -29.55 -25.42
N LEU A 238 46.86 -29.02 -26.23
CA LEU A 238 46.91 -29.14 -27.68
C LEU A 238 48.14 -28.42 -28.25
N HIS A 239 48.43 -27.21 -27.77
CA HIS A 239 49.61 -26.46 -28.17
C HIS A 239 50.90 -27.24 -27.85
N GLU A 240 50.99 -27.84 -26.67
CA GLU A 240 52.12 -28.69 -26.28
C GLU A 240 52.26 -29.92 -27.19
N LEU A 241 51.16 -30.59 -27.51
CA LEU A 241 51.15 -31.73 -28.45
C LEU A 241 51.63 -31.31 -29.85
N VAL A 242 51.18 -30.17 -30.36
CA VAL A 242 51.61 -29.63 -31.66
C VAL A 242 53.10 -29.30 -31.63
N MET A 243 53.60 -28.64 -30.58
CA MET A 243 55.02 -28.33 -30.45
C MET A 243 55.89 -29.60 -30.40
N ARG A 244 55.43 -30.64 -29.70
CA ARG A 244 56.09 -31.96 -29.72
C ARG A 244 56.12 -32.57 -31.13
N LEU A 245 54.99 -32.63 -31.82
CA LEU A 245 54.91 -33.18 -33.19
C LEU A 245 55.78 -32.40 -34.19
N VAL A 246 55.79 -31.06 -34.10
CA VAL A 246 56.64 -30.20 -34.92
C VAL A 246 58.11 -30.48 -34.64
N GLY A 247 58.49 -30.63 -33.36
CA GLY A 247 59.83 -31.00 -32.94
C GLY A 247 60.26 -32.36 -33.49
N GLU A 248 59.44 -33.40 -33.30
CA GLU A 248 59.69 -34.74 -33.84
C GLU A 248 59.86 -34.73 -35.37
N ARG A 249 59.02 -33.97 -36.08
CA ARG A 249 59.10 -33.80 -37.54
C ARG A 249 60.37 -33.06 -37.98
N ASN A 250 60.81 -32.04 -37.24
CA ASN A 250 62.06 -31.33 -37.49
C ASN A 250 63.29 -32.22 -37.22
N ASP A 251 63.25 -33.04 -36.17
CA ASP A 251 64.30 -34.03 -35.88
C ASP A 251 64.39 -35.06 -36.99
N TRP A 252 63.26 -35.56 -37.49
CA TRP A 252 63.20 -36.46 -38.63
C TRP A 252 63.77 -35.84 -39.90
N TYR A 253 63.41 -34.58 -40.19
CA TYR A 253 63.95 -33.84 -41.33
C TYR A 253 65.46 -33.68 -41.22
N THR A 254 65.95 -33.29 -40.04
CA THR A 254 67.39 -33.16 -39.76
C THR A 254 68.12 -34.48 -39.97
N LYS A 255 67.58 -35.59 -39.44
CA LYS A 255 68.13 -36.94 -39.63
C LYS A 255 68.16 -37.36 -41.10
N TYR A 256 67.09 -37.07 -41.86
CA TYR A 256 67.02 -37.35 -43.29
C TYR A 256 68.06 -36.56 -44.10
N VAL A 257 68.20 -35.26 -43.82
CA VAL A 257 69.20 -34.39 -44.46
C VAL A 257 70.62 -34.86 -44.13
N MET A 258 70.90 -35.21 -42.87
CA MET A 258 72.19 -35.79 -42.49
C MET A 258 72.46 -37.13 -43.20
N ALA A 259 71.47 -38.02 -43.29
CA ALA A 259 71.62 -39.31 -43.97
C ALA A 259 71.86 -39.17 -45.49
N THR A 260 71.27 -38.16 -46.13
CA THR A 260 71.47 -37.89 -47.57
C THR A 260 72.80 -37.18 -47.86
N GLN A 261 73.31 -36.36 -46.94
CA GLN A 261 74.62 -35.70 -47.07
C GLN A 261 75.82 -36.61 -46.73
N THR A 262 75.61 -37.70 -46.00
CA THR A 262 76.69 -38.65 -45.63
C THR A 262 76.99 -39.67 -46.76
N GLY A 263 76.34 -39.55 -47.92
CA GLY A 263 76.44 -40.49 -49.05
C GLY A 263 77.41 -40.11 -50.18
N GLU A 264 78.04 -38.93 -50.17
CA GLU A 264 79.00 -38.55 -51.23
C GLU A 264 80.30 -37.95 -50.67
N PRO A 265 81.47 -38.57 -50.94
CA PRO A 265 82.76 -37.90 -50.84
C PRO A 265 83.06 -37.17 -52.16
N GLN A 266 83.07 -35.83 -52.15
CA GLN A 266 83.67 -35.04 -53.23
C GLN A 266 85.12 -34.67 -52.87
N PRO A 267 86.00 -34.47 -53.87
CA PRO A 267 86.20 -33.09 -54.31
C PRO A 267 86.46 -32.92 -55.81
N GLY A 268 85.79 -31.94 -56.39
CA GLY A 268 86.11 -31.40 -57.71
C GLY A 268 85.59 -29.97 -57.78
N HIS A 269 86.50 -29.01 -57.66
CA HIS A 269 86.25 -27.59 -57.88
C HIS A 269 85.54 -27.34 -59.22
N GLU A 270 84.58 -26.41 -59.25
CA GLU A 270 84.63 -25.19 -60.07
C GLU A 270 83.37 -24.33 -59.87
N ARG A 271 83.57 -23.00 -59.87
CA ARG A 271 82.55 -21.94 -59.78
C ARG A 271 81.61 -22.06 -61.00
N GLU A 272 80.33 -21.67 -60.97
CA GLU A 272 79.84 -20.28 -61.06
C GLU A 272 78.29 -20.28 -61.16
N ALA A 273 77.68 -19.17 -60.70
CA ALA A 273 76.37 -18.63 -61.10
C ALA A 273 75.07 -19.44 -60.86
N GLY A 274 74.51 -19.23 -59.66
CA GLY A 274 73.19 -18.61 -59.48
C GLY A 274 71.92 -19.41 -59.76
N VAL A 275 71.25 -19.90 -58.71
CA VAL A 275 69.78 -19.94 -58.58
C VAL A 275 69.43 -19.84 -57.08
N GLN A 276 68.48 -18.97 -56.76
CA GLN A 276 67.89 -18.83 -55.43
C GLN A 276 67.22 -20.16 -55.01
N ALA A 277 67.50 -20.64 -53.80
CA ALA A 277 66.70 -21.67 -53.14
C ALA A 277 66.54 -21.26 -51.68
N ASP A 278 65.30 -20.98 -51.32
CA ASP A 278 64.85 -20.50 -50.02
C ASP A 278 65.39 -21.36 -48.85
N GLY A 279 65.83 -20.67 -47.81
CA GLY A 279 66.34 -21.25 -46.58
C GLY A 279 65.27 -21.95 -45.73
N PRO A 280 65.69 -22.58 -44.61
CA PRO A 280 64.82 -23.32 -43.72
C PRO A 280 63.65 -22.47 -43.22
N PHE A 281 62.45 -23.06 -43.19
CA PHE A 281 61.26 -22.45 -42.59
C PHE A 281 61.47 -22.24 -41.09
N GLU A 282 61.98 -21.07 -40.72
CA GLU A 282 61.88 -20.48 -39.39
C GLU A 282 60.40 -20.19 -39.09
N PRO A 283 59.78 -20.80 -38.07
CA PRO A 283 58.51 -20.29 -37.57
C PRO A 283 58.82 -18.99 -36.82
N ASN A 284 58.58 -17.85 -37.48
CA ASN A 284 58.63 -16.53 -36.86
C ASN A 284 57.75 -16.49 -35.60
N THR A 285 58.37 -16.70 -34.44
CA THR A 285 57.77 -16.56 -33.10
C THR A 285 57.71 -15.11 -32.63
N SER A 286 57.93 -14.12 -33.51
CA SER A 286 58.08 -12.71 -33.14
C SER A 286 56.96 -11.78 -33.62
N LYS A 287 55.79 -12.30 -34.03
CA LYS A 287 54.66 -11.46 -34.45
C LYS A 287 53.27 -11.99 -34.06
N VAL A 288 53.10 -12.35 -32.79
CA VAL A 288 51.78 -12.39 -32.11
C VAL A 288 51.87 -11.67 -30.76
N ALA A 289 52.68 -10.62 -30.68
CA ALA A 289 52.75 -9.71 -29.52
C ALA A 289 51.89 -8.45 -29.73
N ASP A 290 51.00 -8.44 -30.74
CA ASP A 290 50.16 -7.29 -31.07
C ASP A 290 48.76 -7.74 -31.50
N LEU A 291 48.13 -8.58 -30.67
CA LEU A 291 46.69 -8.52 -30.55
C LEU A 291 46.41 -7.45 -29.50
N ARG A 292 46.15 -6.24 -30.00
CA ARG A 292 45.53 -5.14 -29.27
C ARG A 292 44.65 -5.69 -28.15
N GLU A 293 45.08 -5.44 -26.92
CA GLU A 293 44.21 -5.37 -25.77
C GLU A 293 43.07 -4.44 -26.17
N VAL A 294 41.89 -4.99 -26.42
CA VAL A 294 40.68 -4.18 -26.62
C VAL A 294 40.35 -3.64 -25.22
N SER A 295 41.00 -2.55 -24.88
CA SER A 295 40.57 -1.65 -23.83
C SER A 295 39.16 -1.20 -24.19
N LEU A 296 38.16 -1.83 -23.57
CA LEU A 296 36.84 -1.24 -23.42
C LEU A 296 36.95 -0.30 -22.21
N VAL A 297 37.51 0.88 -22.44
CA VAL A 297 37.18 2.04 -21.62
C VAL A 297 35.76 2.47 -21.97
N ASP A 298 34.99 2.69 -20.91
CA ASP A 298 33.55 2.93 -20.81
C ASP A 298 32.97 4.00 -21.75
N GLY A 299 31.71 3.74 -22.13
CA GLY A 299 30.66 4.76 -22.25
C GLY A 299 29.58 4.48 -21.18
N PRO A 300 28.89 5.51 -20.68
CA PRO A 300 28.74 5.76 -19.24
C PRO A 300 27.50 5.10 -18.64
N GLU A 301 27.65 4.46 -17.47
CA GLU A 301 26.55 4.20 -16.53
C GLU A 301 27.06 4.52 -15.11
N PRO A 302 26.40 5.43 -14.37
CA PRO A 302 26.85 5.88 -13.07
C PRO A 302 26.33 4.99 -11.92
N ASP A 303 27.18 4.94 -10.88
CA ASP A 303 26.86 4.76 -9.47
C ASP A 303 26.59 3.34 -8.93
N ALA A 304 27.67 2.58 -8.81
CA ALA A 304 27.90 1.71 -7.66
C ALA A 304 28.79 2.44 -6.61
N VAL A 305 28.09 3.03 -5.65
CA VAL A 305 28.42 3.17 -4.22
C VAL A 305 29.69 2.44 -3.75
N VAL A 306 30.73 3.17 -3.32
CA VAL A 306 31.47 2.90 -2.07
C VAL A 306 31.95 4.22 -1.44
N SER A 307 31.59 4.36 -0.17
CA SER A 307 31.99 5.35 0.83
C SER A 307 33.49 5.71 0.87
N GLN A 308 33.79 6.99 1.06
CA GLN A 308 34.74 7.46 2.10
C GLN A 308 34.76 9.01 2.25
N SER A 309 34.31 9.45 3.44
CA SER A 309 34.87 10.51 4.32
C SER A 309 35.48 11.82 3.77
N HIS A 310 34.76 12.93 4.02
CA HIS A 310 35.19 14.24 4.59
C HIS A 310 36.30 15.10 3.89
N PRO A 311 36.44 16.42 4.23
CA PRO A 311 35.58 17.56 3.89
C PRO A 311 36.37 18.69 3.17
N LEU A 312 35.70 19.83 2.91
CA LEU A 312 36.20 21.20 2.61
C LEU A 312 35.96 21.80 1.20
N HIS A 313 35.05 22.79 1.22
CA HIS A 313 35.19 24.19 0.75
C HIS A 313 35.27 24.56 -0.75
N SER A 314 34.26 25.36 -1.15
CA SER A 314 34.25 26.57 -2.04
C SER A 314 35.17 26.60 -3.27
N ASP A 315 34.73 26.84 -4.50
CA ASP A 315 33.97 28.00 -4.98
C ASP A 315 33.57 27.77 -6.49
N PRO A 316 33.00 28.71 -7.29
CA PRO A 316 31.80 28.41 -8.09
C PRO A 316 31.93 28.83 -9.57
N GLN A 317 32.03 27.90 -10.54
CA GLN A 317 31.60 28.24 -11.90
C GLN A 317 31.50 27.04 -12.87
N GLY A 318 30.27 26.82 -13.34
CA GLY A 318 29.93 26.12 -14.58
C GLY A 318 29.50 24.65 -14.42
N PRO A 319 28.78 24.08 -15.40
CA PRO A 319 27.65 24.58 -16.19
C PRO A 319 26.31 23.99 -15.70
N LEU A 320 25.18 24.63 -16.02
CA LEU A 320 23.84 24.20 -15.61
C LEU A 320 23.57 22.70 -15.92
N PRO A 321 23.09 21.90 -14.96
CA PRO A 321 22.69 20.52 -15.25
C PRO A 321 21.33 20.48 -15.95
N ALA A 322 21.23 19.55 -16.89
CA ALA A 322 20.05 19.19 -17.68
C ALA A 322 18.78 18.97 -16.84
N PRO A 323 17.57 18.97 -17.45
CA PRO A 323 16.30 18.95 -16.74
C PRO A 323 16.21 17.71 -15.84
N ARG A 324 16.36 17.90 -14.54
CA ARG A 324 16.23 16.81 -13.57
C ARG A 324 14.78 16.34 -13.57
N ASP A 325 14.60 15.06 -13.81
CA ASP A 325 13.34 14.33 -13.74
C ASP A 325 12.53 14.77 -12.49
N PRO A 326 11.26 15.21 -12.62
CA PRO A 326 10.48 15.77 -11.50
C PRO A 326 10.44 14.85 -10.27
N THR A 327 10.43 13.53 -10.50
CA THR A 327 10.48 12.51 -9.45
C THR A 327 11.82 12.54 -8.69
N ALA A 328 12.94 12.65 -9.41
CA ALA A 328 14.26 12.74 -8.79
C ALA A 328 14.43 14.02 -7.98
N GLN A 329 13.85 15.15 -8.42
CA GLN A 329 13.85 16.38 -7.64
C GLN A 329 13.04 16.25 -6.35
N GLN A 330 11.89 15.58 -6.42
CA GLN A 330 11.05 15.35 -5.25
C GLN A 330 11.77 14.46 -4.22
N ILE A 331 12.42 13.40 -4.68
CA ILE A 331 13.23 12.50 -3.82
C ILE A 331 14.40 13.27 -3.18
N LEU A 332 15.15 14.05 -3.96
CA LEU A 332 16.26 14.85 -3.42
C LEU A 332 15.77 15.93 -2.43
N ARG A 333 14.57 16.49 -2.64
CA ARG A 333 13.96 17.44 -1.72
C ARG A 333 13.56 16.77 -0.41
N LEU A 334 12.89 15.62 -0.48
CA LEU A 334 12.52 14.80 0.69
C LEU A 334 13.76 14.35 1.48
N LEU A 335 14.82 13.89 0.80
CA LEU A 335 16.06 13.49 1.46
C LEU A 335 16.72 14.67 2.20
N ARG A 336 16.70 15.86 1.61
CA ARG A 336 17.19 17.08 2.26
C ARG A 336 16.31 17.52 3.44
N GLU A 337 15.00 17.36 3.32
CA GLU A 337 14.02 17.67 4.38
C GLU A 337 14.16 16.73 5.58
N ILE A 338 14.36 15.43 5.34
CA ILE A 338 14.61 14.42 6.39
C ILE A 338 15.95 14.69 7.09
N GLN A 339 16.98 15.11 6.33
CA GLN A 339 18.31 15.37 6.87
C GLN A 339 18.39 16.70 7.65
N ASN A 340 17.46 17.64 7.45
CA ASN A 340 17.41 18.94 8.12
C ASN A 340 15.97 19.35 8.52
N PRO A 341 15.40 18.78 9.59
CA PRO A 341 14.02 19.06 10.02
C PRO A 341 13.78 20.50 10.53
N GLN A 342 14.85 21.25 10.82
CA GLN A 342 14.79 22.63 11.32
C GLN A 342 14.36 23.68 10.28
N ASN A 343 14.26 23.30 8.98
CA ASN A 343 13.81 24.21 7.92
C ASN A 343 12.28 24.26 7.74
N ARG A 344 11.49 23.67 8.65
CA ARG A 344 10.03 23.83 8.67
C ARG A 344 9.66 25.22 9.19
N VAL A 345 9.55 26.20 8.30
CA VAL A 345 8.76 27.42 8.55
C VAL A 345 7.31 27.10 8.15
N GLY A 346 6.59 26.40 9.02
CA GLY A 346 5.17 26.08 8.85
C GLY A 346 4.52 25.65 10.17
N PRO A 347 3.18 25.73 10.32
CA PRO A 347 2.47 25.74 11.61
C PRO A 347 2.52 24.44 12.43
N LEU A 348 3.24 23.41 11.95
CA LEU A 348 3.39 22.10 12.60
C LEU A 348 4.73 21.96 13.34
N SER A 349 5.40 23.09 13.65
CA SER A 349 6.72 23.14 14.29
C SER A 349 6.73 22.82 15.79
N GLU A 350 5.58 22.50 16.40
CA GLU A 350 5.50 22.36 17.87
C GLU A 350 5.74 20.93 18.39
N THR A 351 5.92 19.94 17.52
CA THR A 351 6.28 18.59 17.97
C THR A 351 7.78 18.35 17.74
N PRO A 352 8.63 18.29 18.79
CA PRO A 352 10.04 18.01 18.62
C PRO A 352 10.20 16.56 18.17
N CYS A 353 10.33 16.33 16.87
CA CYS A 353 10.72 15.04 16.32
C CYS A 353 12.21 14.82 16.66
N ILE A 354 12.49 14.02 17.68
CA ILE A 354 13.84 13.58 18.02
C ILE A 354 14.14 12.33 17.16
N PRO A 355 15.07 12.40 16.19
CA PRO A 355 15.44 11.23 15.42
C PRO A 355 16.28 10.29 16.29
N PHE A 356 15.73 9.11 16.61
CA PHE A 356 16.46 8.05 17.29
C PHE A 356 17.17 7.16 16.28
N PHE A 357 18.51 7.24 16.25
CA PHE A 357 19.33 6.24 15.60
C PHE A 357 19.70 5.18 16.64
N TYR A 358 19.13 3.99 16.55
CA TYR A 358 19.52 2.88 17.41
C TYR A 358 20.54 1.99 16.68
N ARG A 359 21.55 1.55 17.41
CA ARG A 359 22.40 0.42 17.01
C ARG A 359 22.06 -0.71 17.96
N VAL A 360 21.75 -1.87 17.38
CA VAL A 360 21.43 -3.07 18.14
C VAL A 360 22.69 -3.57 18.83
N ASP A 361 22.60 -3.94 20.11
CA ASP A 361 23.70 -4.55 20.86
C ASP A 361 23.92 -6.02 20.42
N GLU A 362 25.00 -6.66 20.86
CA GLU A 362 25.38 -8.04 20.50
C GLU A 362 24.31 -9.11 20.84
N ASN A 363 23.28 -8.75 21.62
CA ASN A 363 22.15 -9.61 22.00
C ASN A 363 20.82 -9.26 21.29
N ASP A 364 20.86 -8.47 20.21
CA ASP A 364 19.67 -8.01 19.48
C ASP A 364 18.65 -7.17 20.30
N GLU A 365 19.05 -6.64 21.47
CA GLU A 365 18.20 -5.81 22.33
C GLU A 365 18.44 -4.30 22.10
N VAL A 366 17.36 -3.51 22.11
CA VAL A 366 17.41 -2.04 22.08
C VAL A 366 16.84 -1.50 23.39
N LYS A 367 17.69 -0.96 24.26
CA LYS A 367 17.28 -0.38 25.56
C LYS A 367 17.05 1.12 25.39
N LEU A 368 15.78 1.52 25.33
CA LEU A 368 15.37 2.92 25.35
C LEU A 368 15.06 3.33 26.80
N LEU A 369 15.97 4.07 27.44
CA LEU A 369 15.66 4.76 28.68
C LEU A 369 15.04 6.12 28.34
N VAL A 370 13.80 6.31 28.77
CA VAL A 370 13.12 7.62 28.81
C VAL A 370 13.26 8.14 30.24
N VAL A 371 13.84 9.32 30.43
CA VAL A 371 13.85 10.03 31.73
C VAL A 371 12.64 10.94 31.81
#